data_AF-A7RMM2-F1
#
_entry.id   AF-A7RMM2-F1
#
_cell.length_a   1.000
_cell.length_b   1.000
_cell.length_c   1.000
_cell.angle_alpha   90.00
_cell.angle_beta   90.00
_cell.angle_gamma   90.00
#
_symmetry.space_group_name_H-M   'P 1'
#
loop_
_entity.id
_entity.type
_entity.pdbx_description
1 polymer ?
#
loop_
_entity_poly.entity_id
_entity_poly.type
_entity_poly.pdbx_seq_one_letter_code
_entity_poly.pdbx_strand_id
1 'polypeptide(L)'
;IIGLYVGFVWLVGKFVRLFFTSISYRIMFDEMPNVDKVLKLCLDIFMVRESKSFKLEEDLFAKLMFLYRSPETLIKWTKYKRA
;
A
#
# COMPACT_ATOMS: atom_id res chain seq x y z
N ILE A 1 2.84 -14.50 40.68
CA ILE A 1 1.45 -14.20 40.27
C ILE A 1 1.33 -12.75 39.80
N ILE A 2 1.68 -11.75 40.62
CA ILE A 2 1.58 -10.31 40.27
C ILE A 2 2.41 -9.93 39.03
N GLY A 3 3.65 -10.43 38.89
CA GLY A 3 4.49 -10.13 37.73
C GLY A 3 3.93 -10.64 36.38
N LEU A 4 3.17 -11.74 36.41
CA LEU A 4 2.54 -12.31 35.21
C LEU A 4 1.35 -11.43 34.76
N TYR A 5 0.56 -10.94 35.72
CA TYR A 5 -0.52 -9.99 35.45
C TYR A 5 0.01 -8.67 34.87
N VAL A 6 1.03 -8.08 35.49
CA VAL A 6 1.63 -6.82 35.01
C VAL A 6 2.26 -7.00 33.62
N GLY A 7 2.95 -8.11 33.37
CA GLY A 7 3.52 -8.42 32.06
C GLY A 7 2.46 -8.59 30.97
N PHE A 8 1.35 -9.26 31.29
CA PHE A 8 0.22 -9.43 30.37
C PHE A 8 -0.47 -8.11 30.05
N VAL A 9 -0.78 -7.29 31.07
CA VAL A 9 -1.39 -5.96 30.88
C VAL A 9 -0.46 -5.05 30.05
N TRP A 10 0.85 -5.10 30.28
CA TRP A 10 1.82 -4.34 29.50
C TRP A 10 1.87 -4.79 28.03
N LEU A 11 1.85 -6.10 27.78
CA LEU A 11 1.78 -6.67 26.43
C LEU A 11 0.52 -6.22 25.68
N VAL A 12 -0.64 -6.31 26.33
CA VAL A 12 -1.92 -5.87 25.74
C VAL A 12 -1.91 -4.36 25.47
N GLY A 13 -1.43 -3.56 26.42
CA GLY A 13 -1.30 -2.10 26.22
C GLY A 13 -0.37 -1.74 25.07
N LYS A 14 0.77 -2.44 24.93
CA LYS A 14 1.71 -2.26 23.81
C LYS A 14 1.09 -2.68 22.49
N PHE A 15 0.35 -3.79 22.48
CA PHE A 15 -0.35 -4.30 21.30
C PHE A 15 -1.36 -3.26 20.79
N VAL A 16 -2.26 -2.81 21.67
CA VAL A 16 -3.26 -1.77 21.37
C VAL A 16 -2.60 -0.48 20.86
N ARG A 17 -1.53 -0.02 21.52
CA ARG A 17 -0.77 1.18 21.07
C ARG A 17 -0.17 1.00 19.68
N LEU A 18 0.26 -0.20 19.32
CA LEU A 18 0.83 -0.50 18.01
C LEU A 18 -0.20 -0.30 16.89
N PHE A 19 -1.46 -0.73 17.10
CA PHE A 19 -2.53 -0.53 16.12
C PHE A 19 -2.79 0.94 15.85
N PHE A 20 -2.89 1.76 16.90
CA PHE A 20 -3.14 3.20 16.75
C PHE A 20 -1.95 3.96 16.16
N THR A 21 -0.72 3.61 16.55
CA THR A 21 0.49 4.28 16.04
C THR A 21 0.75 3.98 14.56
N SER A 22 0.30 2.83 14.07
CA SER A 22 0.50 2.40 12.69
C SER A 22 -0.44 3.08 11.68
N ILE A 23 -1.45 3.82 12.15
CA ILE A 23 -2.47 4.42 11.28
C ILE A 23 -1.85 5.53 10.43
N SER A 24 -0.99 6.38 11.01
CA SER A 24 -0.41 7.53 10.31
C SER A 24 0.37 7.18 9.05
N TYR A 25 1.05 6.03 9.03
CA TYR A 25 1.79 5.56 7.86
C TYR A 25 0.88 4.98 6.76
N ARG A 26 -0.34 4.55 7.12
CA ARG A 26 -1.31 3.98 6.18
C ARG A 26 -2.18 5.04 5.51
N ILE A 27 -2.35 6.22 6.11
CA ILE A 27 -3.18 7.32 5.57
C ILE A 27 -2.86 7.60 4.09
N MET A 28 -1.58 7.64 3.71
CA MET A 28 -1.14 7.88 2.33
C MET A 28 -1.65 6.84 1.31
N PHE A 29 -1.90 5.61 1.76
CA PHE A 29 -2.39 4.51 0.93
C PHE A 29 -3.90 4.27 1.10
N ASP A 30 -4.49 4.68 2.21
CA ASP A 30 -5.93 4.53 2.48
C ASP A 30 -6.73 5.65 1.81
N GLU A 31 -6.20 6.88 1.81
CA GLU A 31 -6.88 8.08 1.30
C GLU A 31 -6.63 8.32 -0.21
N MET A 32 -6.74 7.28 -1.04
CA MET A 32 -6.64 7.41 -2.50
C MET A 32 -8.02 7.70 -3.13
N PRO A 33 -8.21 8.85 -3.81
CA PRO A 33 -9.53 9.24 -4.35
C PRO A 33 -10.03 8.35 -5.50
N ASN A 34 -9.15 7.87 -6.38
CA ASN A 34 -9.50 6.90 -7.42
C ASN A 34 -8.37 5.89 -7.66
N VAL A 35 -8.66 4.60 -7.43
CA VAL A 35 -7.70 3.48 -7.53
C VAL A 35 -7.77 2.75 -8.88
N ASP A 36 -8.73 3.05 -9.76
CA ASP A 36 -8.97 2.34 -11.03
C ASP A 36 -7.71 2.24 -11.91
N LYS A 37 -6.91 3.31 -11.98
CA LYS A 37 -5.70 3.34 -12.79
C LYS A 37 -4.59 2.43 -12.24
N VAL A 38 -4.48 2.34 -10.92
CA VAL A 38 -3.52 1.46 -10.25
C VAL A 38 -3.96 0.01 -10.42
N LEU A 39 -5.27 -0.25 -10.27
CA LEU A 39 -5.85 -1.56 -10.52
C LEU A 39 -5.62 -2.02 -11.96
N LYS A 40 -5.84 -1.13 -12.94
CA LYS A 40 -5.57 -1.42 -14.34
C LYS A 40 -4.11 -1.78 -14.60
N LEU A 41 -3.16 -1.07 -13.98
CA LEU A 41 -1.74 -1.36 -14.10
C LEU A 41 -1.39 -2.75 -13.49
N CYS A 42 -1.99 -3.12 -12.36
CA CYS A 42 -1.85 -4.46 -11.80
C CYS A 42 -2.44 -5.55 -12.71
N LEU A 43 -3.58 -5.29 -13.36
CA LEU A 43 -4.18 -6.21 -14.32
C LEU A 43 -3.32 -6.35 -15.59
N ASP A 44 -2.74 -5.25 -16.08
CA ASP A 44 -1.83 -5.29 -17.23
C ASP A 44 -0.58 -6.13 -16.92
N ILE A 45 0.00 -6.01 -15.71
CA ILE A 45 1.10 -6.87 -15.26
C ILE A 45 0.66 -8.35 -15.25
N PHE A 46 -0.54 -8.64 -14.74
CA PHE A 46 -1.07 -9.99 -14.73
C PHE A 46 -1.21 -10.57 -16.15
N MET A 47 -1.75 -9.78 -17.10
CA MET A 47 -1.88 -10.18 -18.50
C MET A 47 -0.51 -10.39 -19.18
N VAL A 48 0.48 -9.55 -18.88
CA VAL A 48 1.84 -9.68 -19.44
C VAL A 48 2.54 -10.93 -18.90
N ARG A 49 2.28 -11.28 -17.64
CA ARG A 49 2.79 -12.52 -17.05
C ARG A 49 2.20 -13.76 -17.73
N GLU A 50 0.90 -13.76 -18.04
CA GLU A 50 0.25 -14.84 -18.80
C GLU A 50 0.81 -14.97 -20.23
N SER A 51 1.15 -13.85 -20.87
CA SER A 51 1.78 -13.86 -22.20
C SER A 51 3.29 -14.14 -22.20
N LYS A 52 3.90 -14.36 -21.03
CA LYS A 52 5.33 -14.69 -20.83
C LYS A 52 6.30 -13.66 -21.43
N SER A 53 5.89 -12.39 -21.54
CA SER A 53 6.76 -11.32 -22.01
C SER A 53 7.49 -10.63 -20.85
N PHE A 54 8.58 -11.25 -20.39
CA PHE A 54 9.29 -10.83 -19.17
C PHE A 54 9.86 -9.40 -19.22
N LYS A 55 10.28 -8.94 -20.41
CA LYS A 55 10.85 -7.60 -20.57
C LYS A 55 9.80 -6.51 -20.34
N LEU A 56 8.57 -6.74 -20.81
CA LEU A 56 7.44 -5.83 -20.57
C LEU A 56 6.95 -5.90 -19.12
N GLU A 57 7.02 -7.08 -18.49
CA GLU A 57 6.68 -7.25 -17.08
C GLU A 57 7.59 -6.40 -16.19
N GLU A 58 8.91 -6.46 -16.42
CA GLU A 58 9.91 -5.68 -15.68
C GLU A 58 9.66 -4.16 -15.81
N ASP A 59 9.38 -3.68 -17.02
CA ASP A 59 9.11 -2.26 -17.26
C ASP A 59 7.83 -1.77 -16.56
N LEU A 60 6.76 -2.57 -16.61
CA LEU A 60 5.51 -2.26 -15.91
C LEU A 60 5.67 -2.31 -14.39
N PHE A 61 6.44 -3.29 -13.89
CA PHE A 61 6.72 -3.42 -12.47
C PHE A 61 7.60 -2.27 -11.96
N ALA A 62 8.60 -1.84 -12.73
CA ALA A 62 9.41 -0.67 -12.42
C ALA A 62 8.56 0.61 -12.32
N LYS A 63 7.57 0.77 -13.21
CA LYS A 63 6.60 1.87 -13.14
C LYS A 63 5.74 1.83 -11.87
N LEU A 64 5.29 0.65 -11.46
CA LEU A 64 4.56 0.46 -10.21
C LEU A 64 5.43 0.84 -9.00
N MET A 65 6.67 0.36 -8.95
CA MET A 65 7.62 0.69 -7.89
C MET A 65 7.91 2.19 -7.79
N PHE A 66 8.05 2.88 -8.93
CA PHE A 66 8.26 4.32 -8.95
C PHE A 66 7.05 5.09 -8.42
N LEU A 67 5.84 4.64 -8.75
CA LEU A 67 4.59 5.24 -8.24
C LEU A 67 4.52 5.15 -6.71
N TYR A 68 4.83 3.99 -6.13
CA TYR A 68 4.80 3.79 -4.67
C TYR A 68 5.95 4.47 -3.93
N ARG A 69 7.05 4.81 -4.62
CA ARG A 69 8.19 5.53 -4.03
C ARG A 69 7.91 7.02 -3.81
N SER A 70 7.04 7.65 -4.60
CA SER A 70 6.74 9.08 -4.50
C SER A 70 5.25 9.34 -4.21
N PRO A 71 4.88 9.84 -3.01
CA PRO A 71 3.49 10.19 -2.71
C PRO A 71 2.90 11.22 -3.68
N GLU A 72 3.73 12.14 -4.16
CA GLU A 72 3.29 13.21 -5.05
C GLU A 72 2.80 12.69 -6.40
N THR A 73 3.51 11.70 -6.97
CA THR A 73 3.11 11.08 -8.23
C THR A 73 1.88 10.20 -8.03
N LEU A 74 1.77 9.52 -6.89
CA LEU A 74 0.61 8.72 -6.50
C LEU A 74 -0.67 9.59 -6.41
N ILE A 75 -0.61 10.76 -5.78
CA ILE A 75 -1.75 11.69 -5.69
C ILE A 75 -2.13 12.24 -7.08
N LYS A 76 -1.14 12.62 -7.90
CA LYS A 76 -1.39 13.08 -9.28
C LYS A 76 -2.04 11.99 -10.13
N TRP A 77 -1.66 10.74 -9.91
CA TRP A 77 -2.19 9.59 -10.66
C TRP A 77 -3.63 9.25 -10.26
N THR A 78 -3.91 9.27 -8.95
CA THR A 78 -5.23 8.92 -8.37
C THR A 78 -6.26 10.06 -8.44
N LYS A 79 -5.87 11.26 -8.92
CA LYS A 79 -6.79 12.39 -9.09
C LYS A 79 -7.99 12.03 -9.99
N TYR A 80 -9.18 12.42 -9.54
CA TYR A 80 -10.41 12.35 -10.35
C TYR A 80 -10.23 13.05 -11.69
N LYS A 81 -10.58 12.35 -12.77
CA LYS A 81 -10.69 12.96 -14.09
C LYS A 81 -11.91 13.88 -14.04
N ARG A 82 -11.69 15.19 -13.91
CA ARG A 82 -12.76 16.18 -13.99
C ARG A 82 -13.34 16.05 -15.40
N ALA A 83 -14.62 15.65 -15.50
CA ALA A 83 -15.36 15.59 -16.75
C ALA A 83 -15.50 16.99 -17.36
#